data_AF-A0A0L6X0W6-F1
#
_entry.id   AF-A0A0L6X0W6-F1
#
_cell.length_a   1.000
_cell.length_b   1.000
_cell.length_c   1.000
_cell.angle_alpha   90.00
_cell.angle_beta   90.00
_cell.angle_gamma   90.00
#
_symmetry.space_group_name_H-M   'P 1'
#
loop_
_entity.id
_entity.type
_entity.pdbx_description
1 polymer ?
#
loop_
_entity_poly.entity_id
_entity_poly.type
_entity_poly.pdbx_seq_one_letter_code
_entity_poly.pdbx_strand_id
1 'polypeptide(L)'
;MLVCRLPHEVLQRIFIACAQTSFHIPKWSWTDLTLVCSTWRQAALDCRELWSYIDFSHPRWTDLSLYRSRSLPISVRAIINAMNQQPVFRTLHHAPMIRDIHIISSIYDIGPLMGALSNPNPSLESLIVTVLRPDNANNDLRYSKRFTSSCGPPLPSMLYLELHRTPIGLVSPRYTNLRNLSLHHLPFSERLSRHDFLSLLEHFVMLEHLTLVHAFPKNVAAGSCAPGRIINIPNLRTVSLTGSILELVNILESVSLQTTGRIYCHVDKMDDFKTNFWKFARIIGSQFHAIADEAPLGALVIEAREDSKRFTDENILNPDFRQALRIQVFRATEDIQPLLDLVIGPDASTAHDEVIISALVSVWDALPLMSIHSLTLQNLDIVTQKSWPRLLSLLSNLRVIEIAGHCPSGLLWTLLMNARSHSHLEHDDTSSLLLPSLEDIYLYNINCHAGGFMVSSSSVNLHCDLDDSRFLEVVSAYLEDRKRCSTSLRSLSISRCSNITMNVLNEIKGYVPHLLWDHRGLLREDPALQTGRYAVYRSHWPSNAPPQRHYFRLRTLMESD
;
A
#
# COMPACT_ATOMS: atom_id res chain seq x y z
N MET A 1 -36.24 18.97 17.10
CA MET A 1 -36.33 20.01 18.16
C MET A 1 -35.16 20.00 19.17
N LEU A 2 -34.35 18.94 19.28
CA LEU A 2 -33.21 18.88 20.22
C LEU A 2 -32.04 19.82 19.83
N VAL A 3 -31.84 20.07 18.53
CA VAL A 3 -30.70 20.87 18.02
C VAL A 3 -30.75 22.34 18.45
N CYS A 4 -31.94 22.92 18.65
CA CYS A 4 -32.09 24.31 19.11
C CYS A 4 -31.83 24.49 20.62
N ARG A 5 -31.58 23.40 21.36
CA ARG A 5 -31.23 23.43 22.79
C ARG A 5 -29.73 23.22 23.04
N LEU A 6 -28.92 23.09 21.98
CA LEU A 6 -27.48 22.97 22.14
C LEU A 6 -26.91 24.28 22.70
N PRO A 7 -25.93 24.21 23.62
CA PRO A 7 -25.19 25.38 24.07
C PRO A 7 -24.54 26.13 22.90
N HIS A 8 -24.36 27.43 23.08
CA HIS A 8 -23.83 28.32 22.05
C HIS A 8 -22.45 27.87 21.55
N GLU A 9 -21.59 27.43 22.46
CA GLU A 9 -20.23 26.96 22.19
C GLU A 9 -20.23 25.67 21.35
N VAL A 10 -21.21 24.79 21.58
CA VAL A 10 -21.36 23.55 20.81
C VAL A 10 -21.79 23.88 19.38
N LEU A 11 -22.74 24.81 19.21
CA LEU A 11 -23.14 25.28 17.89
C LEU A 11 -21.97 25.91 17.12
N GLN A 12 -21.16 26.75 17.78
CA GLN A 12 -19.97 27.34 17.15
C GLN A 12 -18.96 26.28 16.67
N ARG A 13 -18.67 25.26 17.51
CA ARG A 13 -17.80 24.15 17.11
C ARG A 13 -18.35 23.35 15.94
N ILE A 14 -19.66 23.11 15.92
CA ILE A 14 -20.33 22.47 14.78
C ILE A 14 -20.18 23.34 13.53
N PHE A 15 -20.39 24.65 13.62
CA PHE A 15 -20.25 25.55 12.48
C PHE A 15 -18.84 25.59 11.93
N ILE A 16 -17.83 25.63 12.79
CA ILE A 16 -16.41 25.57 12.39
C ILE A 16 -16.12 24.23 11.69
N ALA A 17 -16.58 23.11 12.26
CA ALA A 17 -16.43 21.80 11.62
C ALA A 17 -17.14 21.73 10.26
N CYS A 18 -18.34 22.31 10.14
CA CYS A 18 -19.04 22.44 8.86
C CYS A 18 -18.24 23.29 7.85
N ALA A 19 -17.67 24.42 8.27
CA ALA A 19 -16.84 25.25 7.41
C ALA A 19 -15.54 24.54 6.98
N GLN A 20 -14.93 23.74 7.85
CA GLN A 20 -13.74 22.94 7.54
C GLN A 20 -14.04 21.82 6.53
N THR A 21 -15.17 21.15 6.69
CA THR A 21 -15.62 20.03 5.82
C THR A 21 -16.31 20.49 4.53
N SER A 22 -16.71 21.77 4.46
CA SER A 22 -17.46 22.37 3.35
C SER A 22 -16.84 22.16 1.97
N PHE A 23 -15.54 21.91 1.91
CA PHE A 23 -14.81 21.66 0.67
C PHE A 23 -15.33 20.44 -0.12
N HIS A 24 -15.92 19.45 0.56
CA HIS A 24 -16.56 18.31 -0.08
C HIS A 24 -18.04 18.56 -0.46
N ILE A 25 -18.58 19.72 -0.09
CA ILE A 25 -19.99 20.08 -0.28
C ILE A 25 -20.05 21.32 -1.20
N PRO A 26 -20.30 21.16 -2.51
CA PRO A 26 -20.10 22.21 -3.53
C PRO A 26 -21.03 23.44 -3.43
N LYS A 27 -21.75 23.64 -2.31
CA LYS A 27 -22.74 24.70 -2.11
C LYS A 27 -22.74 25.31 -0.72
N TRP A 28 -21.73 25.06 0.11
CA TRP A 28 -21.72 25.67 1.44
C TRP A 28 -21.70 27.20 1.33
N SER A 29 -22.66 27.85 1.98
CA SER A 29 -22.68 29.30 2.15
C SER A 29 -23.06 29.68 3.57
N TRP A 30 -22.59 30.84 4.01
CA TRP A 30 -23.01 31.46 5.27
C TRP A 30 -24.53 31.60 5.42
N THR A 31 -25.24 31.72 4.30
CA THR A 31 -26.71 31.81 4.30
C THR A 31 -27.34 30.56 4.88
N ASP A 32 -26.79 29.38 4.62
CA ASP A 32 -27.41 28.12 5.02
C ASP A 32 -27.40 27.97 6.55
N LEU A 33 -26.32 28.40 7.20
CA LEU A 33 -26.22 28.39 8.67
C LEU A 33 -27.04 29.50 9.32
N THR A 34 -27.02 30.71 8.75
CA THR A 34 -27.66 31.89 9.37
C THR A 34 -29.16 31.97 9.13
N LEU A 35 -29.73 31.14 8.25
CA LEU A 35 -31.17 31.09 7.95
C LEU A 35 -31.94 30.01 8.72
N VAL A 36 -31.26 29.14 9.50
CA VAL A 36 -31.93 28.05 10.24
C VAL A 36 -32.86 28.58 11.33
N CYS A 37 -32.35 29.39 12.26
CA CYS A 37 -33.12 30.08 13.29
C CYS A 37 -32.34 31.28 13.85
N SER A 38 -33.00 32.13 14.65
CA SER A 38 -32.37 33.31 15.26
C SER A 38 -31.19 32.95 16.17
N THR A 39 -31.28 31.86 16.93
CA THR A 39 -30.19 31.38 17.81
C THR A 39 -28.95 30.99 17.01
N TRP A 40 -29.12 30.25 15.91
CA TRP A 40 -28.02 29.85 15.02
C TRP A 40 -27.37 31.05 14.35
N ARG A 41 -28.20 31.98 13.87
CA ARG A 41 -27.73 33.24 13.30
C ARG A 41 -26.88 34.00 14.29
N GLN A 42 -27.37 34.20 15.52
CA GLN A 42 -26.60 34.91 16.55
C GLN A 42 -25.28 34.21 16.86
N ALA A 43 -25.31 32.87 17.03
CA ALA A 43 -24.11 32.08 17.27
C ALA A 43 -23.08 32.16 16.14
N ALA A 44 -23.50 32.12 14.88
CA ALA A 44 -22.61 32.29 13.74
C ALA A 44 -22.06 33.73 13.65
N LEU A 45 -22.88 34.74 13.92
CA LEU A 45 -22.44 36.14 13.90
C LEU A 45 -21.41 36.45 15.00
N ASP A 46 -21.53 35.84 16.17
CA ASP A 46 -20.64 36.04 17.31
C ASP A 46 -19.34 35.21 17.23
N CYS A 47 -19.34 34.13 16.45
CA CYS A 47 -18.18 33.25 16.28
C CYS A 47 -17.15 33.86 15.32
N ARG A 48 -16.14 34.58 15.83
CA ARG A 48 -15.11 35.21 14.97
C ARG A 48 -14.28 34.23 14.16
N GLU A 49 -13.92 33.09 14.74
CA GLU A 49 -13.14 32.04 14.07
C GLU A 49 -13.87 31.49 12.86
N LEU A 50 -15.19 31.40 12.93
CA LEU A 50 -16.01 30.99 11.79
C LEU A 50 -15.80 31.93 10.58
N TRP A 51 -15.72 33.25 10.79
CA TRP A 51 -15.49 34.21 9.71
C TRP A 51 -14.08 34.17 9.10
N SER A 52 -13.14 33.40 9.68
CA SER A 52 -11.82 33.20 9.05
C SER A 52 -11.86 32.27 7.83
N TYR A 53 -12.96 31.54 7.63
CA TYR A 53 -13.21 30.73 6.43
C TYR A 53 -13.94 31.57 5.39
N ILE A 54 -13.25 32.00 4.32
CA ILE A 54 -13.83 32.99 3.40
C ILE A 54 -14.84 32.33 2.46
N ASP A 55 -16.07 32.86 2.45
CA ASP A 55 -17.12 32.44 1.53
C ASP A 55 -17.01 33.22 0.20
N PHE A 56 -16.81 32.48 -0.88
CA PHE A 56 -16.69 32.99 -2.25
C PHE A 56 -17.94 32.76 -3.10
N SER A 57 -19.05 32.30 -2.52
CA SER A 57 -20.33 32.10 -3.22
C SER A 57 -20.93 33.41 -3.73
N HIS A 58 -20.68 34.52 -3.02
CA HIS A 58 -21.14 35.86 -3.40
C HIS A 58 -20.15 36.94 -2.93
N PRO A 59 -19.84 37.97 -3.75
CA PRO A 59 -18.88 39.02 -3.38
C PRO A 59 -19.15 39.70 -2.04
N ARG A 60 -20.42 40.00 -1.74
CA ARG A 60 -20.84 40.57 -0.45
C ARG A 60 -20.43 39.71 0.74
N TRP A 61 -20.47 38.38 0.62
CA TRP A 61 -20.07 37.47 1.69
C TRP A 61 -18.55 37.39 1.83
N THR A 62 -17.82 37.47 0.73
CA THR A 62 -16.36 37.59 0.74
C THR A 62 -15.93 38.84 1.52
N ASP A 63 -16.46 40.01 1.15
CA ASP A 63 -16.14 41.28 1.81
C ASP A 63 -16.53 41.26 3.29
N LEU A 64 -17.72 40.72 3.61
CA LEU A 64 -18.17 40.62 5.00
C LEU A 64 -17.31 39.67 5.83
N SER A 65 -16.88 38.54 5.25
CA SER A 65 -16.00 37.57 5.92
C SER A 65 -14.64 38.20 6.20
N LEU A 66 -14.04 38.86 5.21
CA LEU A 66 -12.77 39.58 5.38
C LEU A 66 -12.88 40.70 6.43
N TYR A 67 -13.99 41.44 6.45
CA TYR A 67 -14.21 42.48 7.44
C TYR A 67 -14.35 41.90 8.86
N ARG A 68 -15.04 40.77 9.01
CA ARG A 68 -15.33 40.15 10.31
C ARG A 68 -14.19 39.29 10.86
N SER A 69 -13.37 38.69 10.01
CA SER A 69 -12.17 37.95 10.42
C SER A 69 -11.14 38.87 11.08
N ARG A 70 -11.12 40.17 10.73
CA ARG A 70 -10.22 41.19 11.29
C ARG A 70 -8.76 40.76 11.17
N SER A 71 -8.08 40.53 12.28
CA SER A 71 -6.67 40.13 12.37
C SER A 71 -6.49 38.62 12.58
N LEU A 72 -7.54 37.82 12.43
CA LEU A 72 -7.43 36.37 12.55
C LEU A 72 -6.73 35.77 11.31
N PRO A 73 -5.95 34.70 11.46
CA PRO A 73 -5.45 33.92 10.34
C PRO A 73 -6.59 33.40 9.48
N ILE A 74 -6.50 33.58 8.16
CA ILE A 74 -7.58 33.30 7.21
C ILE A 74 -7.32 32.00 6.46
N SER A 75 -8.38 31.20 6.26
CA SER A 75 -8.38 30.01 5.40
C SER A 75 -9.18 30.29 4.12
N VAL A 76 -8.51 30.17 2.97
CA VAL A 76 -9.11 30.34 1.64
C VAL A 76 -9.40 28.97 1.07
N ARG A 77 -10.68 28.58 1.05
CA ARG A 77 -11.13 27.29 0.49
C ARG A 77 -12.13 27.56 -0.63
N ALA A 78 -11.81 27.19 -1.86
CA ALA A 78 -12.66 27.53 -3.00
C ALA A 78 -12.61 26.51 -4.14
N ILE A 79 -13.78 26.26 -4.74
CA ILE A 79 -13.89 25.67 -6.08
C ILE A 79 -13.98 26.84 -7.06
N ILE A 80 -12.95 27.02 -7.87
CA ILE A 80 -12.80 28.17 -8.76
C ILE A 80 -13.61 27.96 -10.03
N ASN A 81 -14.33 29.01 -10.39
CA ASN A 81 -15.03 29.16 -11.65
C ASN A 81 -14.96 30.63 -12.10
N ALA A 82 -15.49 30.92 -13.29
CA ALA A 82 -15.49 32.27 -13.85
C ALA A 82 -16.10 33.36 -12.93
N MET A 83 -17.04 32.99 -12.04
CA MET A 83 -17.75 33.96 -11.20
C MET A 83 -16.96 34.37 -9.94
N ASN A 84 -16.18 33.46 -9.37
CA ASN A 84 -15.48 33.69 -8.09
C ASN A 84 -13.96 33.84 -8.22
N GLN A 85 -13.38 33.58 -9.38
CA GLN A 85 -11.95 33.71 -9.64
C GLN A 85 -11.39 35.09 -9.26
N GLN A 86 -12.07 36.17 -9.63
CA GLN A 86 -11.63 37.54 -9.32
C GLN A 86 -11.68 37.87 -7.82
N PRO A 87 -12.78 37.58 -7.08
CA PRO A 87 -12.79 37.66 -5.62
C PRO A 87 -11.67 36.87 -4.93
N VAL A 88 -11.40 35.63 -5.38
CA VAL A 88 -10.31 34.81 -4.84
C VAL A 88 -8.95 35.45 -5.11
N PHE A 89 -8.70 35.86 -6.36
CA PHE A 89 -7.47 36.54 -6.74
C PHE A 89 -7.18 37.77 -5.85
N ARG A 90 -8.19 38.64 -5.66
CA ARG A 90 -8.06 39.81 -4.79
C ARG A 90 -7.78 39.41 -3.34
N THR A 91 -8.45 38.39 -2.84
CA THR A 91 -8.23 37.90 -1.47
C THR A 91 -6.80 37.41 -1.28
N LEU A 92 -6.29 36.60 -2.21
CA LEU A 92 -4.91 36.10 -2.20
C LEU A 92 -3.87 37.22 -2.19
N HIS A 93 -4.14 38.34 -2.88
CA HIS A 93 -3.22 39.47 -2.96
C HIS A 93 -3.29 40.41 -1.74
N HIS A 94 -4.47 40.57 -1.13
CA HIS A 94 -4.71 41.65 -0.17
C HIS A 94 -4.80 41.20 1.29
N ALA A 95 -4.91 39.90 1.57
CA ALA A 95 -5.00 39.42 2.94
C ALA A 95 -3.62 39.04 3.48
N PRO A 96 -3.01 39.86 4.37
CA PRO A 96 -1.68 39.61 4.91
C PRO A 96 -1.61 38.41 5.86
N MET A 97 -2.75 37.81 6.22
CA MET A 97 -2.90 36.81 7.28
C MET A 97 -3.37 35.45 6.73
N ILE A 98 -3.23 35.18 5.42
CA ILE A 98 -3.64 33.89 4.87
C ILE A 98 -2.70 32.81 5.40
N ARG A 99 -3.29 31.83 6.09
CA ARG A 99 -2.60 30.68 6.69
C ARG A 99 -2.77 29.42 5.86
N ASP A 100 -3.95 29.20 5.31
CA ASP A 100 -4.28 27.99 4.56
C ASP A 100 -4.95 28.35 3.23
N ILE A 101 -4.48 27.74 2.14
CA ILE A 101 -5.11 27.84 0.83
C ILE A 101 -5.46 26.42 0.36
N HIS A 102 -6.72 26.19 0.03
CA HIS A 102 -7.19 24.98 -0.64
C HIS A 102 -8.05 25.35 -1.85
N ILE A 103 -7.49 25.15 -3.04
CA ILE A 103 -8.13 25.53 -4.30
C ILE A 103 -8.36 24.30 -5.17
N ILE A 104 -9.60 24.04 -5.56
CA ILE A 104 -9.93 23.19 -6.71
C ILE A 104 -10.25 24.12 -7.88
N SER A 105 -9.69 23.88 -9.05
CA SER A 105 -9.97 24.69 -10.25
C SER A 105 -9.95 23.85 -11.51
N SER A 106 -10.67 24.27 -12.54
CA SER A 106 -10.36 23.80 -13.90
C SER A 106 -8.99 24.34 -14.35
N ILE A 107 -8.38 23.71 -15.36
CA ILE A 107 -7.15 24.24 -15.97
C ILE A 107 -7.36 25.63 -16.61
N TYR A 108 -8.59 25.95 -17.03
CA TYR A 108 -8.90 27.23 -17.67
C TYR A 108 -9.00 28.37 -16.65
N ASP A 109 -9.50 28.07 -15.44
CA ASP A 109 -9.74 29.07 -14.41
C ASP A 109 -8.53 29.28 -13.49
N ILE A 110 -7.58 28.34 -13.42
CA ILE A 110 -6.45 28.46 -12.48
C ILE A 110 -5.41 29.48 -12.95
N GLY A 111 -5.27 29.70 -14.26
CA GLY A 111 -4.20 30.49 -14.87
C GLY A 111 -3.99 31.87 -14.23
N PRO A 112 -5.05 32.70 -14.09
CA PRO A 112 -4.96 34.01 -13.43
C PRO A 112 -4.55 33.96 -11.95
N LEU A 113 -4.81 32.85 -11.23
CA LEU A 113 -4.44 32.70 -9.82
C LEU A 113 -2.98 32.29 -9.63
N MET A 114 -2.35 31.66 -10.63
CA MET A 114 -1.00 31.12 -10.53
C MET A 114 0.04 32.16 -10.10
N GLY A 115 -0.08 33.41 -10.58
CA GLY A 115 0.84 34.47 -10.17
C GLY A 115 0.79 34.80 -8.68
N ALA A 116 -0.42 34.77 -8.09
CA ALA A 116 -0.62 34.98 -6.67
C ALA A 116 -0.17 33.74 -5.86
N LEU A 117 -0.43 32.54 -6.36
CA LEU A 117 -0.03 31.28 -5.71
C LEU A 117 1.49 31.04 -5.75
N SER A 118 2.20 31.57 -6.74
CA SER A 118 3.67 31.56 -6.80
C SER A 118 4.32 32.54 -5.81
N ASN A 119 3.56 33.53 -5.32
CA ASN A 119 4.04 34.53 -4.37
C ASN A 119 3.10 34.63 -3.18
N PRO A 120 2.94 33.53 -2.41
CA PRO A 120 1.99 33.52 -1.32
C PRO A 120 2.46 34.40 -0.17
N ASN A 121 1.52 34.64 0.75
CA ASN A 121 1.74 35.39 1.96
C ASN A 121 2.84 34.77 2.86
N PRO A 122 3.67 35.58 3.56
CA PRO A 122 4.64 35.10 4.56
C PRO A 122 4.08 34.22 5.70
N SER A 123 2.80 34.38 6.02
CA SER A 123 2.07 33.65 7.06
C SER A 123 1.47 32.33 6.55
N LEU A 124 1.63 31.99 5.26
CA LEU A 124 1.07 30.78 4.69
C LEU A 124 1.75 29.54 5.30
N GLU A 125 0.95 28.65 5.89
CA GLU A 125 1.36 27.38 6.47
C GLU A 125 1.01 26.18 5.60
N SER A 126 -0.12 26.23 4.87
CA SER A 126 -0.60 25.12 4.04
C SER A 126 -1.09 25.59 2.67
N LEU A 127 -0.65 24.91 1.61
CA LEU A 127 -1.11 25.13 0.24
C LEU A 127 -1.52 23.80 -0.39
N ILE A 128 -2.79 23.70 -0.76
CA ILE A 128 -3.35 22.57 -1.50
C ILE A 128 -3.97 23.12 -2.79
N VAL A 129 -3.49 22.65 -3.93
CA VAL A 129 -4.02 23.06 -5.24
C VAL A 129 -4.33 21.83 -6.07
N THR A 130 -5.58 21.74 -6.52
CA THR A 130 -6.10 20.64 -7.33
C THR A 130 -6.64 21.16 -8.65
N VAL A 131 -6.00 20.79 -9.74
CA VAL A 131 -6.46 21.13 -11.09
C VAL A 131 -7.24 19.97 -11.68
N LEU A 132 -8.55 20.17 -11.85
CA LEU A 132 -9.43 19.24 -12.52
C LEU A 132 -9.17 19.25 -14.01
N ARG A 133 -9.17 18.04 -14.59
CA ARG A 133 -9.00 17.82 -16.01
C ARG A 133 -10.36 17.48 -16.63
N PRO A 134 -10.72 18.04 -17.80
CA PRO A 134 -11.89 17.60 -18.55
C PRO A 134 -11.69 16.14 -19.01
N ASP A 135 -12.73 15.31 -18.90
CA ASP A 135 -12.66 13.87 -19.25
C ASP A 135 -12.16 13.61 -20.69
N ASN A 136 -12.36 14.56 -21.59
CA ASN A 136 -12.03 14.44 -23.01
C ASN A 136 -10.67 15.07 -23.41
N ALA A 137 -9.94 15.69 -22.49
CA ALA A 137 -8.69 16.37 -22.85
C ALA A 137 -7.57 15.35 -23.09
N ASN A 138 -6.72 15.58 -24.10
CA ASN A 138 -5.49 14.79 -24.30
C ASN A 138 -4.54 14.89 -23.09
N ASN A 139 -3.64 13.91 -22.95
CA ASN A 139 -2.71 13.80 -21.81
C ASN A 139 -1.72 14.96 -21.63
N ASP A 140 -1.57 15.83 -22.62
CA ASP A 140 -0.62 16.93 -22.59
C ASP A 140 -1.29 18.24 -22.10
N LEU A 141 -1.51 18.33 -20.78
CA LEU A 141 -1.90 19.59 -20.16
C LEU A 141 -0.72 20.58 -20.28
N ARG A 142 -0.94 21.70 -20.98
CA ARG A 142 0.04 22.78 -21.11
C ARG A 142 -0.47 24.02 -20.41
N TYR A 143 0.33 24.52 -19.47
CA TYR A 143 0.10 25.81 -18.86
C TYR A 143 0.68 26.89 -19.78
N SER A 144 -0.08 27.96 -19.99
CA SER A 144 0.27 29.00 -20.98
C SER A 144 1.53 29.80 -20.64
N LYS A 145 2.02 29.74 -19.39
CA LYS A 145 3.18 30.47 -18.93
C LYS A 145 4.03 29.58 -18.01
N ARG A 146 5.34 29.53 -18.24
CA ARG A 146 6.28 28.92 -17.29
C ARG A 146 6.40 29.84 -16.08
N PHE A 147 6.06 29.30 -14.91
CA PHE A 147 6.19 30.02 -13.64
C PHE A 147 7.54 29.70 -13.01
N THR A 148 8.39 30.71 -12.83
CA THR A 148 9.65 30.57 -12.09
C THR A 148 9.46 31.19 -10.71
N SER A 149 9.11 30.39 -9.70
CA SER A 149 8.85 30.86 -8.32
C SER A 149 10.12 31.08 -7.50
N SER A 150 11.24 31.44 -8.14
CA SER A 150 12.55 31.59 -7.49
C SER A 150 12.80 32.97 -6.88
N CYS A 151 11.92 33.96 -7.10
CA CYS A 151 12.10 35.31 -6.57
C CYS A 151 11.18 35.56 -5.35
N GLY A 152 11.69 36.19 -4.29
CA GLY A 152 10.91 36.60 -3.11
C GLY A 152 11.59 36.28 -1.78
N PRO A 153 11.05 36.78 -0.66
CA PRO A 153 11.56 36.48 0.67
C PRO A 153 11.31 35.01 1.08
N PRO A 154 12.09 34.46 2.02
CA PRO A 154 11.81 33.16 2.63
C PRO A 154 10.41 33.10 3.24
N LEU A 155 9.80 31.91 3.22
CA LEU A 155 8.48 31.62 3.76
C LEU A 155 8.61 30.54 4.86
N PRO A 156 9.07 30.93 6.06
CA PRO A 156 9.35 29.98 7.13
C PRO A 156 8.08 29.40 7.76
N SER A 157 6.91 30.02 7.54
CA SER A 157 5.64 29.50 8.05
C SER A 157 5.15 28.30 7.25
N MET A 158 5.65 28.10 6.03
CA MET A 158 5.15 27.06 5.13
C MET A 158 5.54 25.66 5.62
N LEU A 159 4.55 24.85 6.00
CA LEU A 159 4.73 23.51 6.55
C LEU A 159 4.23 22.41 5.61
N TYR A 160 3.15 22.67 4.86
CA TYR A 160 2.44 21.65 4.07
C TYR A 160 2.18 22.12 2.64
N LEU A 161 2.62 21.33 1.65
CA LEU A 161 2.37 21.60 0.23
C LEU A 161 1.83 20.34 -0.46
N GLU A 162 0.65 20.45 -1.06
CA GLU A 162 0.01 19.38 -1.83
C GLU A 162 -0.47 19.89 -3.19
N LEU A 163 -0.04 19.22 -4.25
CA LEU A 163 -0.22 19.66 -5.62
C LEU A 163 -0.77 18.52 -6.46
N HIS A 164 -2.00 18.66 -6.96
CA HIS A 164 -2.66 17.68 -7.85
C HIS A 164 -2.80 18.23 -9.26
N ARG A 165 -2.10 17.61 -10.22
CA ARG A 165 -2.10 17.96 -11.65
C ARG A 165 -1.70 19.41 -11.93
N THR A 166 -1.00 20.05 -11.00
CA THR A 166 -0.55 21.45 -11.11
C THR A 166 0.89 21.54 -11.61
N PRO A 167 1.35 22.73 -12.03
CA PRO A 167 2.76 22.95 -12.33
C PRO A 167 3.63 22.81 -11.09
N ILE A 168 4.75 22.11 -11.22
CA ILE A 168 5.77 22.01 -10.16
C ILE A 168 6.40 23.37 -9.84
N GLY A 169 6.24 24.36 -10.73
CA GLY A 169 6.69 25.72 -10.49
C GLY A 169 6.10 26.35 -9.21
N LEU A 170 5.02 25.83 -8.64
CA LEU A 170 4.51 26.26 -7.33
C LEU A 170 5.37 25.79 -6.14
N VAL A 171 6.21 24.76 -6.34
CA VAL A 171 7.21 24.34 -5.37
C VAL A 171 8.37 25.33 -5.40
N SER A 172 8.66 25.98 -4.28
CA SER A 172 9.66 27.04 -4.18
C SER A 172 10.70 26.70 -3.11
N PRO A 173 12.00 26.95 -3.35
CA PRO A 173 13.03 26.78 -2.33
C PRO A 173 12.87 27.76 -1.15
N ARG A 174 11.94 28.72 -1.24
CA ARG A 174 11.60 29.65 -0.15
C ARG A 174 10.92 28.96 1.04
N TYR A 175 10.37 27.75 0.86
CA TYR A 175 9.65 27.00 1.89
C TYR A 175 10.64 26.31 2.85
N THR A 176 11.38 27.08 3.65
CA THR A 176 12.52 26.59 4.43
C THR A 176 12.15 25.60 5.55
N ASN A 177 10.90 25.64 6.03
CA ASN A 177 10.38 24.76 7.07
C ASN A 177 9.35 23.74 6.54
N LEU A 178 9.35 23.48 5.23
CA LEU A 178 8.42 22.54 4.64
C LEU A 178 8.63 21.14 5.24
N ARG A 179 7.58 20.58 5.85
CA ARG A 179 7.59 19.25 6.48
C ARG A 179 6.91 18.20 5.62
N ASN A 180 5.91 18.60 4.85
CA ASN A 180 5.11 17.70 4.02
C ASN A 180 5.10 18.21 2.58
N LEU A 181 5.59 17.40 1.66
CA LEU A 181 5.53 17.65 0.22
C LEU A 181 4.81 16.50 -0.48
N SER A 182 3.64 16.79 -1.06
CA SER A 182 2.81 15.81 -1.75
C SER A 182 2.55 16.25 -3.19
N LEU A 183 3.04 15.48 -4.16
CA LEU A 183 2.91 15.80 -5.58
C LEU A 183 2.16 14.66 -6.29
N HIS A 184 1.08 15.00 -6.97
CA HIS A 184 0.19 14.04 -7.62
C HIS A 184 -0.02 14.37 -9.09
N HIS A 185 0.21 13.39 -9.95
CA HIS A 185 -0.07 13.41 -11.39
C HIS A 185 0.46 14.66 -12.10
N LEU A 186 1.71 15.05 -11.84
CA LEU A 186 2.31 16.23 -12.47
C LEU A 186 2.32 16.07 -14.00
N PRO A 187 1.84 17.08 -14.76
CA PRO A 187 1.87 17.06 -16.22
C PRO A 187 3.30 16.81 -16.72
N PHE A 188 3.43 15.97 -17.75
CA PHE A 188 4.76 15.62 -18.27
C PHE A 188 5.53 16.86 -18.69
N SER A 189 4.87 17.84 -19.33
CA SER A 189 5.43 19.12 -19.76
C SER A 189 5.99 19.97 -18.61
N GLU A 190 5.47 19.82 -17.39
CA GLU A 190 5.83 20.63 -16.21
C GLU A 190 6.87 19.95 -15.30
N ARG A 191 7.12 18.64 -15.42
CA ARG A 191 8.09 17.92 -14.58
C ARG A 191 9.51 18.53 -14.71
N LEU A 192 10.23 18.65 -13.59
CA LEU A 192 11.63 19.08 -13.56
C LEU A 192 12.56 17.99 -14.10
N SER A 193 13.79 18.32 -14.48
CA SER A 193 14.82 17.29 -14.69
C SER A 193 15.16 16.60 -13.37
N ARG A 194 15.70 15.37 -13.40
CA ARG A 194 16.16 14.67 -12.18
C ARG A 194 17.10 15.54 -11.34
N HIS A 195 18.05 16.21 -11.99
CA HIS A 195 19.02 17.07 -11.30
C HIS A 195 18.33 18.27 -10.61
N ASP A 196 17.45 18.96 -11.31
CA ASP A 196 16.75 20.13 -10.75
C ASP A 196 15.79 19.72 -9.62
N PHE A 197 15.13 18.57 -9.77
CA PHE A 197 14.25 18.02 -8.75
C PHE A 197 15.01 17.65 -7.47
N LEU A 198 16.15 16.95 -7.59
CA LEU A 198 16.99 16.61 -6.44
C LEU A 198 17.58 17.86 -5.79
N SER A 199 18.05 18.81 -6.59
CA SER A 199 18.55 20.09 -6.07
C SER A 199 17.46 20.85 -5.34
N LEU A 200 16.21 20.80 -5.81
CA LEU A 200 15.06 21.39 -5.10
C LEU A 200 14.81 20.70 -3.75
N LEU A 201 14.83 19.36 -3.70
CA LEU A 201 14.63 18.61 -2.46
C LEU A 201 15.69 18.88 -1.40
N GLU A 202 16.95 19.12 -1.78
CA GLU A 202 18.04 19.48 -0.85
C GLU A 202 17.78 20.78 -0.08
N HIS A 203 16.91 21.66 -0.58
CA HIS A 203 16.54 22.89 0.13
C HIS A 203 15.57 22.63 1.29
N PHE A 204 14.88 21.48 1.30
CA PHE A 204 13.86 21.14 2.30
C PHE A 204 14.45 20.29 3.43
N VAL A 205 15.38 20.87 4.20
CA VAL A 205 16.07 20.17 5.29
C VAL A 205 15.15 19.72 6.43
N MET A 206 13.98 20.35 6.57
CA MET A 206 12.95 20.02 7.56
C MET A 206 11.90 19.03 7.04
N LEU A 207 12.07 18.49 5.83
CA LEU A 207 11.07 17.62 5.21
C LEU A 207 10.97 16.30 5.97
N GLU A 208 9.78 16.01 6.50
CA GLU A 208 9.46 14.79 7.23
C GLU A 208 8.75 13.77 6.34
N HIS A 209 7.90 14.24 5.41
CA HIS A 209 7.07 13.39 4.55
C HIS A 209 7.14 13.82 3.09
N LEU A 210 7.55 12.89 2.22
CA LEU A 210 7.59 13.06 0.77
C LEU A 210 6.64 12.06 0.11
N THR A 211 5.66 12.56 -0.64
CA THR A 211 4.72 11.75 -1.41
C THR A 211 4.78 12.10 -2.89
N LEU A 212 5.07 11.13 -3.75
CA LEU A 212 5.12 11.28 -5.20
C LEU A 212 4.21 10.24 -5.87
N VAL A 213 3.08 10.70 -6.41
CA VAL A 213 2.13 9.85 -7.15
C VAL A 213 2.16 10.26 -8.61
N HIS A 214 2.84 9.51 -9.46
CA HIS A 214 3.08 9.87 -10.87
C HIS A 214 3.59 11.31 -11.06
N ALA A 215 4.48 11.73 -10.17
CA ALA A 215 5.02 13.10 -10.09
C ALA A 215 6.55 13.13 -10.22
N PHE A 216 7.12 12.12 -10.88
CA PHE A 216 8.56 11.92 -10.99
C PHE A 216 9.22 12.86 -12.01
N PRO A 217 10.53 13.16 -11.86
CA PRO A 217 11.25 14.03 -12.79
C PRO A 217 11.36 13.47 -14.22
N LYS A 218 11.57 14.37 -15.19
CA LYS A 218 12.00 14.05 -16.56
C LYS A 218 13.44 13.52 -16.53
N ASN A 219 13.78 12.71 -17.52
CA ASN A 219 15.06 12.03 -17.72
C ASN A 219 15.16 10.69 -17.03
N VAL A 220 14.43 9.72 -17.61
CA VAL A 220 14.85 8.33 -17.52
C VAL A 220 15.02 7.69 -18.88
N ALA A 221 15.86 8.31 -19.71
CA ALA A 221 16.48 7.54 -20.78
C ALA A 221 17.44 6.54 -20.13
N ALA A 222 17.09 5.25 -20.19
CA ALA A 222 17.91 4.15 -19.70
C ALA A 222 19.27 4.18 -20.43
N GLY A 223 20.33 4.65 -19.78
CA GLY A 223 21.69 4.61 -20.35
C GLY A 223 22.65 5.72 -19.94
N SER A 224 22.18 6.86 -19.42
CA SER A 224 23.07 8.00 -19.04
C SER A 224 23.38 8.03 -17.52
N CYS A 225 23.67 6.87 -16.93
CA CYS A 225 24.00 6.76 -15.50
C CYS A 225 25.43 7.23 -15.21
N ALA A 226 25.63 8.55 -15.11
CA ALA A 226 26.62 9.03 -14.15
C ALA A 226 26.18 8.55 -12.75
N PRO A 227 27.10 8.11 -11.87
CA PRO A 227 26.75 7.67 -10.52
C PRO A 227 25.90 8.73 -9.83
N GLY A 228 24.70 8.31 -9.39
CA GLY A 228 23.67 9.21 -8.89
C GLY A 228 24.14 9.95 -7.64
N ARG A 229 24.02 11.27 -7.65
CA ARG A 229 24.14 12.10 -6.45
C ARG A 229 23.11 11.62 -5.42
N ILE A 230 23.59 11.21 -4.25
CA ILE A 230 22.75 10.88 -3.09
C ILE A 230 22.51 12.17 -2.32
N ILE A 231 21.25 12.51 -2.09
CA ILE A 231 20.82 13.64 -1.28
C ILE A 231 20.49 13.15 0.13
N ASN A 232 20.92 13.92 1.13
CA ASN A 232 20.64 13.65 2.53
C ASN A 232 19.52 14.59 3.01
N ILE A 233 18.39 14.02 3.40
CA ILE A 233 17.26 14.75 3.97
C ILE A 233 17.11 14.26 5.42
N PRO A 234 17.76 14.93 6.39
CA PRO A 234 18.00 14.39 7.73
C PRO A 234 16.76 14.32 8.63
N ASN A 235 15.59 14.76 8.17
CA ASN A 235 14.34 14.63 8.93
C ASN A 235 13.33 13.73 8.23
N LEU A 236 13.70 13.10 7.10
CA LEU A 236 12.79 12.36 6.26
C LEU A 236 12.37 11.05 6.95
N ARG A 237 11.13 11.03 7.41
CA ARG A 237 10.51 9.90 8.12
C ARG A 237 9.69 9.03 7.21
N THR A 238 9.12 9.58 6.16
CA THR A 238 8.22 8.83 5.27
C THR A 238 8.43 9.22 3.83
N VAL A 239 8.64 8.21 2.99
CA VAL A 239 8.67 8.33 1.54
C VAL A 239 7.57 7.45 0.97
N SER A 240 6.60 8.06 0.30
CA SER A 240 5.50 7.39 -0.39
C SER A 240 5.61 7.62 -1.89
N LEU A 241 5.77 6.55 -2.66
CA LEU A 241 5.98 6.63 -4.10
C LEU A 241 4.97 5.74 -4.83
N THR A 242 4.35 6.25 -5.88
CA THR A 242 3.41 5.50 -6.72
C THR A 242 3.70 5.77 -8.19
N GLY A 243 4.10 4.75 -8.95
CA GLY A 243 4.46 4.89 -10.37
C GLY A 243 5.12 3.64 -10.96
N SER A 244 5.87 3.83 -12.06
CA SER A 244 6.61 2.72 -12.70
C SER A 244 7.88 2.35 -11.92
N ILE A 245 8.39 1.13 -12.13
CA ILE A 245 9.57 0.63 -11.39
C ILE A 245 10.78 1.54 -11.59
N LEU A 246 11.03 1.96 -12.82
CA LEU A 246 12.08 2.91 -13.14
C LEU A 246 11.91 4.25 -12.42
N GLU A 247 10.69 4.80 -12.38
CA GLU A 247 10.40 6.04 -11.65
C GLU A 247 10.75 5.90 -10.16
N LEU A 248 10.38 4.77 -9.53
CA LEU A 248 10.72 4.49 -8.13
C LEU A 248 12.23 4.35 -7.90
N VAL A 249 12.92 3.58 -8.75
CA VAL A 249 14.37 3.36 -8.70
C VAL A 249 15.14 4.67 -8.70
N ASN A 250 14.79 5.60 -9.60
CA ASN A 250 15.53 6.86 -9.71
C ASN A 250 15.46 7.74 -8.46
N ILE A 251 14.32 7.70 -7.77
CA ILE A 251 14.14 8.48 -6.54
C ILE A 251 14.83 7.76 -5.38
N LEU A 252 14.59 6.47 -5.19
CA LEU A 252 15.16 5.71 -4.08
C LEU A 252 16.70 5.57 -4.15
N GLU A 253 17.28 5.57 -5.36
CA GLU A 253 18.74 5.60 -5.54
C GLU A 253 19.34 6.95 -5.12
N SER A 254 18.57 8.03 -5.21
CA SER A 254 19.05 9.37 -4.92
C SER A 254 18.72 9.83 -3.51
N VAL A 255 17.83 9.18 -2.77
CA VAL A 255 17.42 9.62 -1.43
C VAL A 255 17.98 8.66 -0.38
N SER A 256 18.76 9.19 0.57
CA SER A 256 19.17 8.44 1.77
C SER A 256 18.08 8.54 2.84
N LEU A 257 17.70 7.39 3.41
CA LEU A 257 16.73 7.32 4.50
C LEU A 257 17.46 7.11 5.83
N GLN A 258 16.89 7.71 6.87
CA GLN A 258 17.31 7.43 8.24
C GLN A 258 16.81 6.05 8.69
N THR A 259 17.36 5.56 9.78
CA THR A 259 16.99 4.24 10.31
C THR A 259 15.55 4.16 10.78
N THR A 260 14.94 5.28 11.16
CA THR A 260 13.50 5.42 11.46
C THR A 260 12.63 5.71 10.25
N GLY A 261 13.21 5.76 9.05
CA GLY A 261 12.50 6.04 7.80
C GLY A 261 11.55 4.91 7.43
N ARG A 262 10.41 5.28 6.84
CA ARG A 262 9.41 4.36 6.29
C ARG A 262 9.30 4.55 4.79
N ILE A 263 9.20 3.43 4.06
CA ILE A 263 9.04 3.40 2.61
C ILE A 263 7.69 2.79 2.27
N TYR A 264 6.86 3.58 1.59
CA TYR A 264 5.64 3.12 0.95
C TYR A 264 5.85 3.17 -0.55
N CYS A 265 5.75 2.05 -1.24
CA CYS A 265 5.91 1.97 -2.68
C CYS A 265 4.69 1.27 -3.27
N HIS A 266 4.12 1.87 -4.30
CA HIS A 266 3.05 1.27 -5.09
C HIS A 266 3.49 1.24 -6.55
N VAL A 267 3.83 0.05 -7.04
CA VAL A 267 4.14 -0.19 -8.44
C VAL A 267 2.83 -0.44 -9.16
N ASP A 268 2.41 0.49 -10.00
CA ASP A 268 1.15 0.41 -10.76
C ASP A 268 1.34 0.33 -12.28
N LYS A 269 2.60 0.40 -12.73
CA LYS A 269 3.01 0.18 -14.12
C LYS A 269 4.15 -0.82 -14.17
N MET A 270 3.96 -1.88 -14.94
CA MET A 270 4.88 -3.03 -14.98
C MET A 270 5.60 -3.18 -16.33
N ASP A 271 5.43 -2.22 -17.24
CA ASP A 271 6.02 -2.21 -18.59
C ASP A 271 7.55 -2.43 -18.59
N ASP A 272 8.25 -1.98 -17.56
CA ASP A 272 9.70 -2.01 -17.43
C ASP A 272 10.22 -3.03 -16.40
N PHE A 273 9.36 -3.98 -16.00
CA PHE A 273 9.67 -4.96 -14.96
C PHE A 273 10.96 -5.73 -15.21
N LYS A 274 11.09 -6.34 -16.40
CA LYS A 274 12.23 -7.22 -16.73
C LYS A 274 13.58 -6.50 -16.66
N THR A 275 13.61 -5.19 -16.91
CA THR A 275 14.86 -4.43 -17.01
C THR A 275 15.26 -3.79 -15.69
N ASN A 276 14.29 -3.37 -14.86
CA ASN A 276 14.55 -2.51 -13.70
C ASN A 276 14.19 -3.14 -12.34
N PHE A 277 13.42 -4.23 -12.29
CA PHE A 277 12.95 -4.74 -10.99
C PHE A 277 14.09 -5.24 -10.10
N TRP A 278 15.10 -5.92 -10.65
CA TRP A 278 16.26 -6.33 -9.88
C TRP A 278 17.03 -5.14 -9.28
N LYS A 279 17.09 -3.99 -9.99
CA LYS A 279 17.70 -2.76 -9.47
C LYS A 279 16.87 -2.20 -8.32
N PHE A 280 15.55 -2.19 -8.48
CA PHE A 280 14.60 -1.77 -7.47
C PHE A 280 14.75 -2.60 -6.19
N ALA A 281 14.72 -3.93 -6.32
CA ALA A 281 14.95 -4.84 -5.21
C ALA A 281 16.29 -4.56 -4.52
N ARG A 282 17.39 -4.48 -5.27
CA ARG A 282 18.72 -4.18 -4.73
C ARG A 282 18.76 -2.85 -3.95
N ILE A 283 18.12 -1.80 -4.46
CA ILE A 283 18.08 -0.49 -3.79
C ILE A 283 17.29 -0.59 -2.48
N ILE A 284 16.10 -1.20 -2.50
CA ILE A 284 15.33 -1.48 -1.28
C ILE A 284 16.19 -2.25 -0.29
N GLY A 285 16.81 -3.34 -0.73
CA GLY A 285 17.70 -4.14 0.09
C GLY A 285 18.80 -3.33 0.75
N SER A 286 19.50 -2.49 -0.01
CA SER A 286 20.58 -1.64 0.52
C SER A 286 20.10 -0.66 1.60
N GLN A 287 18.92 -0.07 1.44
CA GLN A 287 18.32 0.83 2.43
C GLN A 287 17.94 0.04 3.70
N PHE A 288 17.38 -1.15 3.54
CA PHE A 288 16.93 -1.99 4.66
C PHE A 288 18.07 -2.68 5.40
N HIS A 289 19.19 -3.00 4.75
CA HIS A 289 20.39 -3.47 5.43
C HIS A 289 20.90 -2.43 6.44
N ALA A 290 20.98 -1.16 6.03
CA ALA A 290 21.37 -0.07 6.93
C ALA A 290 20.38 0.12 8.10
N ILE A 291 19.08 -0.06 7.85
CA ILE A 291 18.05 0.01 8.91
C ILE A 291 18.15 -1.19 9.86
N ALA A 292 18.35 -2.40 9.32
CA ALA A 292 18.36 -3.65 10.08
C ALA A 292 19.56 -3.76 11.02
N ASP A 293 20.68 -3.11 10.69
CA ASP A 293 21.86 -3.01 11.56
C ASP A 293 21.56 -2.27 12.88
N GLU A 294 20.61 -1.32 12.87
CA GLU A 294 20.19 -0.59 14.08
C GLU A 294 18.95 -1.18 14.75
N ALA A 295 18.00 -1.72 13.97
CA ALA A 295 16.76 -2.28 14.48
C ALA A 295 16.34 -3.53 13.67
N PRO A 296 16.39 -4.74 14.26
CA PRO A 296 16.10 -5.98 13.55
C PRO A 296 14.64 -6.04 13.07
N LEU A 297 14.44 -6.70 11.93
CA LEU A 297 13.13 -6.94 11.34
C LEU A 297 12.48 -8.12 12.07
N GLY A 298 11.23 -7.96 12.53
CA GLY A 298 10.56 -8.97 13.36
C GLY A 298 9.50 -9.78 12.63
N ALA A 299 8.73 -9.11 11.77
CA ALA A 299 7.62 -9.73 11.07
C ALA A 299 7.59 -9.36 9.59
N LEU A 300 7.20 -10.34 8.78
CA LEU A 300 6.94 -10.21 7.35
C LEU A 300 5.49 -10.62 7.07
N VAL A 301 4.72 -9.70 6.49
CA VAL A 301 3.35 -9.97 6.07
C VAL A 301 3.31 -9.90 4.55
N ILE A 302 2.79 -10.97 3.93
CA ILE A 302 2.59 -11.04 2.49
C ILE A 302 1.10 -11.26 2.25
N GLU A 303 0.45 -10.27 1.65
CA GLU A 303 -0.97 -10.29 1.31
C GLU A 303 -1.12 -10.28 -0.21
N ALA A 304 -1.89 -11.20 -0.74
CA ALA A 304 -2.34 -11.13 -2.13
C ALA A 304 -3.80 -10.67 -2.19
N ARG A 305 -4.10 -9.75 -3.09
CA ARG A 305 -5.43 -9.20 -3.29
C ARG A 305 -5.89 -9.47 -4.71
N GLU A 306 -7.00 -10.17 -4.85
CA GLU A 306 -7.66 -10.43 -6.13
C GLU A 306 -8.65 -9.28 -6.40
N ASP A 307 -8.52 -8.57 -7.53
CA ASP A 307 -9.49 -7.52 -7.91
C ASP A 307 -10.74 -8.10 -8.58
N SER A 308 -10.62 -9.30 -9.12
CA SER A 308 -11.72 -10.06 -9.73
C SER A 308 -11.48 -11.56 -9.51
N LYS A 309 -12.50 -12.38 -9.77
CA LYS A 309 -12.34 -13.84 -9.68
C LYS A 309 -11.34 -14.33 -10.73
N ARG A 310 -10.49 -15.29 -10.37
CA ARG A 310 -9.54 -15.94 -11.29
C ARG A 310 -10.20 -16.58 -12.50
N PHE A 311 -11.41 -17.07 -12.33
CA PHE A 311 -12.21 -17.67 -13.38
C PHE A 311 -13.56 -16.95 -13.48
N THR A 312 -14.09 -16.81 -14.70
CA THR A 312 -15.46 -16.31 -14.93
C THR A 312 -16.48 -17.32 -14.41
N ASP A 313 -17.78 -16.99 -14.42
CA ASP A 313 -18.82 -17.95 -14.02
C ASP A 313 -18.97 -19.09 -15.05
N GLU A 314 -18.50 -18.90 -16.30
CA GLU A 314 -18.30 -19.95 -17.32
C GLU A 314 -17.00 -20.74 -17.11
N ASN A 315 -16.25 -20.41 -16.06
CA ASN A 315 -15.00 -21.02 -15.64
C ASN A 315 -13.89 -20.98 -16.70
N ILE A 316 -13.88 -19.92 -17.50
CA ILE A 316 -12.77 -19.54 -18.37
C ILE A 316 -11.82 -18.70 -17.51
N LEU A 317 -10.51 -18.75 -17.78
CA LEU A 317 -9.57 -17.82 -17.14
C LEU A 317 -10.10 -16.40 -17.38
N ASN A 318 -10.38 -15.69 -16.29
CA ASN A 318 -10.97 -14.37 -16.41
C ASN A 318 -9.89 -13.44 -17.00
N PRO A 319 -10.12 -12.86 -18.20
CA PRO A 319 -9.15 -11.95 -18.81
C PRO A 319 -8.95 -10.68 -17.99
N ASP A 320 -9.87 -10.39 -17.06
CA ASP A 320 -9.79 -9.29 -16.09
C ASP A 320 -9.25 -9.76 -14.73
N PHE A 321 -8.87 -11.04 -14.58
CA PHE A 321 -8.21 -11.51 -13.37
C PHE A 321 -6.91 -10.76 -13.17
N ARG A 322 -6.80 -10.13 -12.02
CA ARG A 322 -5.63 -9.38 -11.61
C ARG A 322 -5.40 -9.65 -10.13
N GLN A 323 -4.16 -9.92 -9.79
CA GLN A 323 -3.74 -10.08 -8.41
C GLN A 323 -2.68 -9.04 -8.09
N ALA A 324 -2.99 -8.18 -7.13
CA ALA A 324 -2.02 -7.32 -6.50
C ALA A 324 -1.33 -8.09 -5.37
N LEU A 325 -0.08 -7.77 -5.14
CA LEU A 325 0.70 -8.30 -4.05
C LEU A 325 1.12 -7.16 -3.13
N ARG A 326 0.97 -7.34 -1.83
CA ARG A 326 1.44 -6.42 -0.81
C ARG A 326 2.43 -7.12 0.10
N ILE A 327 3.61 -6.54 0.24
CA ILE A 327 4.68 -7.01 1.11
C ILE A 327 4.88 -5.95 2.19
N GLN A 328 4.69 -6.34 3.45
CA GLN A 328 4.89 -5.47 4.58
C GLN A 328 5.96 -6.03 5.51
N VAL A 329 6.88 -5.16 5.93
CA VAL A 329 7.97 -5.53 6.84
C VAL A 329 7.86 -4.68 8.10
N PHE A 330 7.87 -5.33 9.26
CA PHE A 330 7.74 -4.69 10.57
C PHE A 330 9.02 -4.90 11.40
N ARG A 331 9.28 -3.99 12.32
CA ARG A 331 10.32 -4.17 13.35
C ARG A 331 9.92 -5.26 14.33
N ALA A 332 10.90 -5.78 15.05
CA ALA A 332 10.65 -6.66 16.19
C ALA A 332 9.96 -5.93 17.38
N THR A 333 10.04 -4.61 17.43
CA THR A 333 9.28 -3.79 18.38
C THR A 333 7.81 -3.70 17.98
N GLU A 334 6.91 -3.46 18.95
CA GLU A 334 5.44 -3.35 18.76
C GLU A 334 5.00 -2.10 17.96
N ASP A 335 5.65 -1.83 16.82
CA ASP A 335 5.21 -0.79 15.90
C ASP A 335 3.97 -1.26 15.13
N ILE A 336 2.91 -0.45 15.18
CA ILE A 336 1.66 -0.70 14.45
C ILE A 336 1.86 -0.49 12.93
N GLN A 337 2.86 0.30 12.54
CA GLN A 337 3.09 0.68 11.15
C GLN A 337 4.28 -0.05 10.53
N PRO A 338 4.16 -0.53 9.28
CA PRO A 338 5.27 -1.18 8.60
C PRO A 338 6.40 -0.19 8.29
N LEU A 339 7.64 -0.68 8.29
CA LEU A 339 8.80 0.05 7.77
C LEU A 339 8.82 0.04 6.24
N LEU A 340 8.48 -1.09 5.64
CA LEU A 340 8.28 -1.25 4.21
C LEU A 340 6.82 -1.61 3.96
N ASP A 341 6.14 -0.88 3.10
CA ASP A 341 4.86 -1.27 2.54
C ASP A 341 4.97 -1.20 1.01
N LEU A 342 5.22 -2.36 0.40
CA LEU A 342 5.40 -2.49 -1.05
C LEU A 342 4.15 -3.15 -1.65
N VAL A 343 3.39 -2.39 -2.41
CA VAL A 343 2.30 -2.89 -3.24
C VAL A 343 2.80 -3.03 -4.68
N ILE A 344 2.75 -4.24 -5.21
CA ILE A 344 2.99 -4.57 -6.61
C ILE A 344 1.63 -4.83 -7.22
N GLY A 345 1.06 -3.78 -7.81
CA GLY A 345 -0.26 -3.78 -8.37
C GLY A 345 -0.27 -4.32 -9.80
N PRO A 346 -1.42 -4.85 -10.24
CA PRO A 346 -1.61 -5.28 -11.61
C PRO A 346 -1.67 -4.08 -12.55
N ASP A 347 -0.73 -3.99 -13.47
CA ASP A 347 -0.93 -3.21 -14.68
C ASP A 347 -1.92 -3.96 -15.59
N ALA A 348 -2.83 -3.21 -16.25
CA ALA A 348 -3.82 -3.77 -17.16
C ALA A 348 -3.16 -4.60 -18.29
N SER A 349 -1.91 -4.27 -18.64
CA SER A 349 -1.19 -4.79 -19.80
C SER A 349 -0.32 -6.03 -19.54
N THR A 350 0.20 -6.25 -18.32
CA THR A 350 1.45 -7.04 -18.16
C THR A 350 1.52 -7.97 -16.94
N ALA A 351 0.53 -7.97 -16.04
CA ALA A 351 0.61 -8.75 -14.80
C ALA A 351 0.25 -10.24 -14.98
N HIS A 352 1.23 -11.06 -15.37
CA HIS A 352 1.17 -12.52 -15.27
C HIS A 352 1.72 -13.00 -13.91
N ASP A 353 1.25 -14.14 -13.40
CA ASP A 353 1.71 -14.72 -12.12
C ASP A 353 3.24 -14.87 -12.07
N GLU A 354 3.88 -15.24 -13.18
CA GLU A 354 5.35 -15.35 -13.30
C GLU A 354 6.08 -14.05 -12.95
N VAL A 355 5.51 -12.91 -13.36
CA VAL A 355 6.06 -11.58 -13.08
C VAL A 355 5.99 -11.30 -11.58
N ILE A 356 4.84 -11.57 -10.95
CA ILE A 356 4.65 -11.37 -9.51
C ILE A 356 5.55 -12.31 -8.69
N ILE A 357 5.69 -13.57 -9.10
CA ILE A 357 6.59 -14.53 -8.45
C ILE A 357 8.05 -14.10 -8.59
N SER A 358 8.46 -13.66 -9.77
CA SER A 358 9.81 -13.13 -10.00
C SER A 358 10.08 -11.88 -9.15
N ALA A 359 9.05 -11.04 -8.99
CA ALA A 359 9.10 -9.84 -8.16
C ALA A 359 9.31 -10.21 -6.69
N LEU A 360 8.50 -11.13 -6.17
CA LEU A 360 8.61 -11.67 -4.82
C LEU A 360 10.00 -12.20 -4.55
N VAL A 361 10.49 -13.10 -5.40
CA VAL A 361 11.80 -13.73 -5.24
C VAL A 361 12.91 -12.67 -5.18
N SER A 362 12.88 -11.70 -6.10
CA SER A 362 13.87 -10.63 -6.14
C SER A 362 13.83 -9.74 -4.89
N VAL A 363 12.64 -9.45 -4.35
CA VAL A 363 12.49 -8.68 -3.10
C VAL A 363 13.02 -9.48 -1.92
N TRP A 364 12.72 -10.77 -1.83
CA TRP A 364 13.19 -11.63 -0.74
C TRP A 364 14.72 -11.70 -0.70
N ASP A 365 15.36 -11.83 -1.86
CA ASP A 365 16.82 -11.89 -1.96
C ASP A 365 17.52 -10.61 -1.50
N ALA A 366 16.84 -9.49 -1.64
CA ALA A 366 17.42 -8.19 -1.34
C ALA A 366 17.23 -7.81 0.13
N LEU A 367 16.20 -8.32 0.80
CA LEU A 367 15.88 -7.93 2.18
C LEU A 367 16.71 -8.72 3.22
N PRO A 368 17.11 -8.10 4.34
CA PRO A 368 17.80 -8.77 5.44
C PRO A 368 16.84 -9.60 6.31
N LEU A 369 16.30 -10.68 5.75
CA LEU A 369 15.21 -11.45 6.37
C LEU A 369 15.63 -12.34 7.55
N MET A 370 16.92 -12.46 7.85
CA MET A 370 17.46 -13.40 8.85
C MET A 370 16.94 -13.19 10.27
N SER A 371 16.47 -11.99 10.62
CA SER A 371 15.97 -11.68 11.96
C SER A 371 14.47 -11.92 12.14
N ILE A 372 13.74 -12.23 11.08
CA ILE A 372 12.28 -12.39 11.11
C ILE A 372 11.90 -13.63 11.91
N HIS A 373 11.02 -13.44 12.89
CA HIS A 373 10.46 -14.50 13.72
C HIS A 373 9.00 -14.82 13.39
N SER A 374 8.31 -13.95 12.67
CA SER A 374 6.89 -14.12 12.28
C SER A 374 6.66 -13.90 10.79
N LEU A 375 5.98 -14.84 10.14
CA LEU A 375 5.58 -14.77 8.74
C LEU A 375 4.06 -14.92 8.65
N THR A 376 3.37 -13.90 8.16
CA THR A 376 1.92 -13.95 7.90
C THR A 376 1.66 -13.96 6.40
N LEU A 377 0.91 -14.95 5.94
CA LEU A 377 0.53 -15.14 4.54
C LEU A 377 -0.99 -15.02 4.42
N GLN A 378 -1.45 -14.04 3.65
CA GLN A 378 -2.88 -13.79 3.46
C GLN A 378 -3.24 -13.95 1.99
N ASN A 379 -4.14 -14.88 1.69
CA ASN A 379 -4.66 -15.14 0.33
C ASN A 379 -3.58 -15.45 -0.72
N LEU A 380 -2.40 -15.94 -0.30
CA LEU A 380 -1.24 -16.13 -1.17
C LEU A 380 -1.20 -17.55 -1.75
N ASP A 381 -1.80 -17.78 -2.91
CA ASP A 381 -1.86 -19.10 -3.56
C ASP A 381 -1.08 -19.20 -4.89
N ILE A 382 -0.46 -18.10 -5.35
CA ILE A 382 0.31 -18.06 -6.60
C ILE A 382 1.75 -18.54 -6.48
N VAL A 383 2.32 -18.58 -5.28
CA VAL A 383 3.75 -18.89 -5.10
C VAL A 383 4.00 -20.38 -5.27
N THR A 384 4.84 -20.70 -6.24
CA THR A 384 5.18 -22.07 -6.62
C THR A 384 5.95 -22.81 -5.53
N GLN A 385 5.83 -24.14 -5.48
CA GLN A 385 6.67 -24.98 -4.63
C GLN A 385 8.17 -24.67 -4.83
N LYS A 386 8.62 -24.44 -6.08
CA LYS A 386 10.04 -24.18 -6.39
C LYS A 386 10.56 -22.85 -5.85
N SER A 387 9.68 -21.88 -5.58
CA SER A 387 10.06 -20.55 -5.12
C SER A 387 10.27 -20.50 -3.60
N TRP A 388 9.53 -21.32 -2.85
CA TRP A 388 9.56 -21.31 -1.38
C TRP A 388 10.92 -21.67 -0.74
N PRO A 389 11.69 -22.68 -1.19
CA PRO A 389 12.96 -23.05 -0.54
C PRO A 389 13.89 -21.85 -0.37
N ARG A 390 13.90 -20.97 -1.38
CA ARG A 390 14.71 -19.76 -1.38
C ARG A 390 14.31 -18.80 -0.27
N LEU A 391 13.03 -18.44 -0.16
CA LEU A 391 12.56 -17.60 0.94
C LEU A 391 12.82 -18.24 2.31
N LEU A 392 12.48 -19.52 2.46
CA LEU A 392 12.57 -20.21 3.74
C LEU A 392 14.01 -20.32 4.23
N SER A 393 14.99 -20.49 3.32
CA SER A 393 16.41 -20.46 3.67
C SER A 393 16.90 -19.11 4.22
N LEU A 394 16.19 -18.02 3.94
CA LEU A 394 16.48 -16.69 4.46
C LEU A 394 15.81 -16.41 5.81
N LEU A 395 14.94 -17.31 6.28
CA LEU A 395 14.10 -17.16 7.46
C LEU A 395 14.49 -18.19 8.55
N SER A 396 15.78 -18.37 8.82
CA SER A 396 16.30 -19.37 9.76
C SER A 396 15.83 -19.19 11.21
N ASN A 397 15.46 -17.97 11.59
CA ASN A 397 14.94 -17.61 12.91
C ASN A 397 13.40 -17.59 12.99
N LEU A 398 12.70 -18.04 11.95
CA LEU A 398 11.25 -18.03 11.89
C LEU A 398 10.66 -19.01 12.92
N ARG A 399 9.82 -18.48 13.81
CA ARG A 399 9.15 -19.25 14.88
C ARG A 399 7.66 -19.40 14.66
N VAL A 400 7.05 -18.42 13.99
CA VAL A 400 5.61 -18.36 13.83
C VAL A 400 5.26 -18.21 12.35
N ILE A 401 4.40 -19.10 11.87
CA ILE A 401 3.75 -18.96 10.56
C ILE A 401 2.24 -18.78 10.78
N GLU A 402 1.69 -17.71 10.23
CA GLU A 402 0.25 -17.48 10.14
C GLU A 402 -0.19 -17.57 8.68
N ILE A 403 -1.21 -18.38 8.42
CA ILE A 403 -1.80 -18.55 7.09
C ILE A 403 -3.27 -18.19 7.19
N ALA A 404 -3.73 -17.27 6.35
CA ALA A 404 -5.10 -16.84 6.31
C ALA A 404 -5.69 -16.86 4.90
N GLY A 405 -6.96 -17.29 4.79
CA GLY A 405 -7.70 -17.29 3.53
C GLY A 405 -7.30 -18.42 2.59
N HIS A 406 -6.65 -18.11 1.47
CA HIS A 406 -6.26 -19.13 0.49
C HIS A 406 -5.07 -19.98 0.94
N CYS A 407 -5.11 -21.28 0.62
CA CYS A 407 -4.07 -22.25 0.96
C CYS A 407 -2.80 -22.01 0.13
N PRO A 408 -1.64 -21.67 0.74
CA PRO A 408 -0.36 -21.62 0.05
C PRO A 408 0.20 -23.04 -0.10
N SER A 409 -0.47 -23.96 -0.79
CA SER A 409 -0.09 -25.39 -0.76
C SER A 409 1.36 -25.63 -1.21
N GLY A 410 1.88 -24.80 -2.12
CA GLY A 410 3.30 -24.84 -2.51
C GLY A 410 4.27 -24.69 -1.33
N LEU A 411 3.91 -23.90 -0.30
CA LEU A 411 4.70 -23.74 0.92
C LEU A 411 4.78 -25.06 1.68
N LEU A 412 3.61 -25.65 1.98
CA LEU A 412 3.54 -26.88 2.76
C LEU A 412 4.21 -28.05 2.06
N TRP A 413 4.07 -28.15 0.74
CA TRP A 413 4.79 -29.15 -0.04
C TRP A 413 6.29 -29.00 0.04
N THR A 414 6.80 -27.77 0.00
CA THR A 414 8.22 -27.52 0.18
C THR A 414 8.69 -27.95 1.56
N LEU A 415 7.91 -27.63 2.60
CA LEU A 415 8.21 -28.03 3.97
C LEU A 415 8.17 -29.55 4.16
N LEU A 416 7.16 -30.23 3.63
CA LEU A 416 7.03 -31.69 3.65
C LEU A 416 8.21 -32.37 2.95
N MET A 417 8.50 -31.98 1.70
CA MET A 417 9.58 -32.61 0.94
C MET A 417 10.95 -32.40 1.60
N ASN A 418 11.18 -31.23 2.20
CA ASN A 418 12.40 -30.96 2.96
C ASN A 418 12.47 -31.77 4.27
N ALA A 419 11.38 -31.90 5.03
CA ALA A 419 11.39 -32.72 6.25
C ALA A 419 11.64 -34.20 5.91
N ARG A 420 10.94 -34.72 4.91
CA ARG A 420 11.05 -36.10 4.47
C ARG A 420 12.45 -36.48 4.03
N SER A 421 13.11 -35.61 3.24
CA SER A 421 14.47 -35.89 2.75
C SER A 421 15.50 -36.06 3.87
N HIS A 422 15.21 -35.56 5.08
CA HIS A 422 16.08 -35.68 6.25
C HIS A 422 15.61 -36.76 7.23
N SER A 423 14.34 -37.18 7.19
CA SER A 423 13.78 -38.18 8.10
C SER A 423 14.41 -39.58 8.01
N HIS A 424 15.06 -39.90 6.88
CA HIS A 424 15.71 -41.19 6.67
C HIS A 424 17.22 -41.20 7.00
N LEU A 425 17.81 -40.05 7.33
CA LEU A 425 19.23 -39.97 7.66
C LEU A 425 19.40 -40.32 9.15
N GLU A 426 20.16 -41.37 9.46
CA GLU A 426 20.46 -41.81 10.84
C GLU A 426 21.31 -40.78 11.65
N HIS A 427 21.50 -39.56 11.14
CA HIS A 427 22.30 -38.51 11.76
C HIS A 427 21.43 -37.32 12.19
N ASP A 428 21.65 -36.88 13.43
CA ASP A 428 20.97 -35.79 14.16
C ASP A 428 21.17 -34.36 13.56
N ASP A 429 21.48 -34.23 12.26
CA ASP A 429 21.74 -32.94 11.64
C ASP A 429 20.46 -32.17 11.29
N THR A 430 19.77 -31.72 12.34
CA THR A 430 18.57 -30.87 12.27
C THR A 430 18.84 -29.49 11.67
N SER A 431 20.10 -29.09 11.48
CA SER A 431 20.48 -27.79 10.93
C SER A 431 20.15 -27.63 9.45
N SER A 432 19.91 -28.74 8.77
CA SER A 432 19.60 -28.84 7.33
C SER A 432 18.11 -28.63 6.99
N LEU A 433 17.22 -28.64 8.00
CA LEU A 433 15.81 -28.33 7.81
C LEU A 433 15.66 -26.86 7.43
N LEU A 434 14.70 -26.55 6.54
CA LEU A 434 14.46 -25.17 6.09
C LEU A 434 14.00 -24.26 7.23
N LEU A 435 13.25 -24.80 8.20
CA LEU A 435 12.69 -24.07 9.33
C LEU A 435 12.86 -24.86 10.64
N PRO A 436 14.10 -24.99 11.15
CA PRO A 436 14.35 -25.79 12.35
C PRO A 436 13.69 -25.16 13.57
N SER A 437 13.65 -23.82 13.64
CA SER A 437 13.14 -23.02 14.75
C SER A 437 11.62 -22.81 14.75
N LEU A 438 10.87 -23.42 13.82
CA LEU A 438 9.42 -23.23 13.73
C LEU A 438 8.72 -23.83 14.97
N GLU A 439 8.06 -22.98 15.74
CA GLU A 439 7.37 -23.35 16.98
C GLU A 439 5.85 -23.42 16.78
N ASP A 440 5.26 -22.46 16.10
CA ASP A 440 3.79 -22.35 15.97
C ASP A 440 3.32 -22.16 14.53
N ILE A 441 2.20 -22.79 14.21
CA ILE A 441 1.44 -22.54 12.99
C ILE A 441 0.02 -22.09 13.36
N TYR A 442 -0.43 -21.00 12.76
CA TYR A 442 -1.80 -20.48 12.88
C TYR A 442 -2.50 -20.56 11.52
N LEU A 443 -3.61 -21.29 11.48
CA LEU A 443 -4.47 -21.43 10.31
C LEU A 443 -5.77 -20.69 10.58
N TYR A 444 -6.09 -19.71 9.74
CA TYR A 444 -7.26 -18.85 9.93
C TYR A 444 -8.12 -18.74 8.66
N ASN A 445 -9.41 -19.08 8.75
CA ASN A 445 -10.35 -18.93 7.62
C ASN A 445 -9.89 -19.66 6.34
N ILE A 446 -9.31 -20.84 6.49
CA ILE A 446 -8.80 -21.67 5.39
C ILE A 446 -9.81 -22.76 5.03
N ASN A 447 -9.98 -23.04 3.73
CA ASN A 447 -10.65 -24.26 3.29
C ASN A 447 -9.67 -25.45 3.32
N CYS A 448 -9.73 -26.28 4.34
CA CYS A 448 -8.80 -27.40 4.55
C CYS A 448 -8.93 -28.54 3.52
N HIS A 449 -10.01 -28.58 2.75
CA HIS A 449 -10.15 -29.48 1.61
C HIS A 449 -9.60 -28.91 0.31
N ALA A 450 -9.26 -27.62 0.26
CA ALA A 450 -8.73 -27.04 -0.97
C ALA A 450 -7.35 -27.61 -1.30
N GLY A 451 -7.20 -28.05 -2.54
CA GLY A 451 -5.91 -28.40 -3.12
C GLY A 451 -5.18 -27.15 -3.58
N GLY A 452 -3.88 -27.29 -3.87
CA GLY A 452 -3.07 -26.21 -4.39
C GLY A 452 -3.04 -26.14 -5.91
N PHE A 453 -2.75 -24.94 -6.44
CA PHE A 453 -2.28 -24.83 -7.82
C PHE A 453 -0.84 -25.36 -7.90
N MET A 454 -0.61 -26.33 -8.78
CA MET A 454 0.72 -26.83 -9.06
C MET A 454 1.37 -25.94 -10.11
N VAL A 455 2.19 -24.99 -9.70
CA VAL A 455 2.98 -24.19 -10.64
C VAL A 455 4.36 -24.84 -10.83
N SER A 456 4.61 -25.44 -11.98
CA SER A 456 5.96 -25.81 -12.43
C SER A 456 6.53 -24.67 -13.26
N SER A 457 7.85 -24.48 -13.21
CA SER A 457 8.61 -23.51 -14.01
C SER A 457 8.73 -23.85 -15.51
N SER A 458 8.14 -24.96 -15.95
CA SER A 458 8.03 -25.31 -17.37
C SER A 458 6.68 -24.82 -17.90
N SER A 459 6.59 -24.49 -19.20
CA SER A 459 5.36 -24.16 -19.95
C SER A 459 4.27 -25.26 -19.95
N VAL A 460 4.38 -26.24 -19.06
CA VAL A 460 3.62 -27.48 -18.99
C VAL A 460 2.51 -27.42 -17.94
N ASN A 461 2.58 -26.49 -16.98
CA ASN A 461 1.54 -26.43 -15.95
C ASN A 461 0.49 -25.39 -16.29
N LEU A 462 -0.45 -25.83 -17.13
CA LEU A 462 -1.75 -25.18 -17.29
C LEU A 462 -2.40 -25.05 -15.90
N HIS A 463 -3.28 -24.06 -15.71
CA HIS A 463 -4.14 -23.93 -14.50
C HIS A 463 -5.04 -25.16 -14.21
N CYS A 464 -4.83 -26.26 -14.93
CA CYS A 464 -5.54 -27.54 -14.87
C CYS A 464 -4.74 -28.65 -14.17
N ASP A 465 -3.44 -28.43 -13.90
CA ASP A 465 -2.61 -29.34 -13.12
C ASP A 465 -2.80 -29.03 -11.64
N LEU A 466 -3.56 -29.87 -10.95
CA LEU A 466 -3.92 -29.63 -9.57
C LEU A 466 -3.39 -30.72 -8.64
N ASP A 467 -3.09 -30.29 -7.41
CA ASP A 467 -2.71 -31.18 -6.33
C ASP A 467 -3.93 -31.60 -5.51
N ASP A 468 -4.28 -32.88 -5.59
CA ASP A 468 -5.46 -33.45 -4.90
C ASP A 468 -5.26 -33.70 -3.43
N SER A 469 -4.08 -33.38 -2.93
CA SER A 469 -3.77 -33.54 -1.54
C SER A 469 -4.51 -32.45 -0.77
N ARG A 470 -5.37 -32.86 0.15
CA ARG A 470 -6.10 -31.91 0.99
C ARG A 470 -5.09 -31.17 1.85
N PHE A 471 -5.24 -29.85 1.95
CA PHE A 471 -4.29 -28.99 2.65
C PHE A 471 -3.91 -29.51 4.04
N LEU A 472 -4.90 -29.94 4.85
CA LEU A 472 -4.64 -30.41 6.21
C LEU A 472 -4.00 -31.80 6.26
N GLU A 473 -4.18 -32.64 5.24
CA GLU A 473 -3.47 -33.93 5.14
C GLU A 473 -1.98 -33.71 4.83
N VAL A 474 -1.66 -32.72 3.99
CA VAL A 474 -0.26 -32.30 3.75
C VAL A 474 0.36 -31.72 5.03
N VAL A 475 -0.40 -30.92 5.81
CA VAL A 475 0.04 -30.47 7.14
C VAL A 475 0.31 -31.67 8.06
N SER A 476 -0.60 -32.64 8.14
CA SER A 476 -0.46 -33.84 8.99
C SER A 476 0.83 -34.61 8.65
N ALA A 477 1.04 -34.91 7.36
CA ALA A 477 2.25 -35.60 6.89
C ALA A 477 3.54 -34.82 7.19
N TYR A 478 3.51 -33.49 7.04
CA TYR A 478 4.66 -32.65 7.39
C TYR A 478 4.99 -32.71 8.88
N LEU A 479 3.98 -32.69 9.75
CA LEU A 479 4.16 -32.74 11.20
C LEU A 479 4.69 -34.11 11.64
N GLU A 480 4.26 -35.18 10.98
CA GLU A 480 4.83 -36.52 11.19
C GLU A 480 6.33 -36.55 10.87
N ASP A 481 6.73 -36.09 9.68
CA ASP A 481 8.13 -36.08 9.26
C ASP A 481 8.98 -35.14 10.15
N ARG A 482 8.46 -33.99 10.59
CA ARG A 482 9.13 -33.13 11.59
C ARG A 482 9.36 -33.85 12.92
N LYS A 483 8.37 -34.61 13.39
CA LYS A 483 8.48 -35.38 14.64
C LYS A 483 9.56 -36.45 14.53
N ARG A 484 9.69 -37.12 13.37
CA ARG A 484 10.78 -38.07 13.09
C ARG A 484 12.15 -37.38 13.13
N CYS A 485 12.23 -36.14 12.66
CA CYS A 485 13.43 -35.30 12.75
C CYS A 485 13.63 -34.61 14.12
N SER A 486 12.95 -35.05 15.19
CA SER A 486 13.08 -34.47 16.55
C SER A 486 12.80 -32.96 16.64
N THR A 487 12.04 -32.37 15.71
CA THR A 487 11.74 -30.93 15.64
C THR A 487 10.23 -30.67 15.70
N SER A 488 9.58 -31.14 16.77
CA SER A 488 8.12 -31.01 16.92
C SER A 488 7.69 -29.55 17.07
N LEU A 489 6.53 -29.19 16.50
CA LEU A 489 5.91 -27.90 16.78
C LEU A 489 5.47 -27.83 18.25
N ARG A 490 5.50 -26.62 18.81
CA ARG A 490 4.90 -26.30 20.10
C ARG A 490 3.37 -26.29 19.98
N SER A 491 2.83 -25.57 19.01
CA SER A 491 1.38 -25.46 18.83
C SER A 491 0.91 -25.37 17.38
N LEU A 492 -0.31 -25.84 17.15
CA LEU A 492 -1.06 -25.63 15.92
C LEU A 492 -2.44 -25.08 16.29
N SER A 493 -2.79 -23.91 15.77
CA SER A 493 -4.09 -23.30 15.97
C SER A 493 -4.89 -23.31 14.67
N ILE A 494 -6.12 -23.82 14.72
CA ILE A 494 -7.05 -23.91 13.60
C ILE A 494 -8.32 -23.14 13.97
N SER A 495 -8.56 -22.01 13.32
CA SER A 495 -9.66 -21.11 13.65
C SER A 495 -10.43 -20.68 12.41
N ARG A 496 -11.75 -20.79 12.45
CA ARG A 496 -12.68 -20.46 11.34
C ARG A 496 -12.38 -21.20 10.04
N CYS A 497 -11.61 -22.28 10.08
CA CYS A 497 -11.35 -23.11 8.91
C CYS A 497 -12.57 -23.98 8.60
N SER A 498 -12.73 -24.36 7.33
CA SER A 498 -13.81 -25.20 6.84
C SER A 498 -13.29 -26.53 6.33
N ASN A 499 -14.18 -27.52 6.24
CA ASN A 499 -13.90 -28.81 5.64
C ASN A 499 -12.80 -29.61 6.36
N ILE A 500 -12.91 -29.70 7.68
CA ILE A 500 -11.97 -30.44 8.52
C ILE A 500 -12.56 -31.81 8.84
N THR A 501 -11.75 -32.87 8.72
CA THR A 501 -12.13 -34.24 9.11
C THR A 501 -11.58 -34.57 10.50
N MET A 502 -12.34 -35.33 11.30
CA MET A 502 -11.89 -35.74 12.63
C MET A 502 -10.66 -36.64 12.60
N ASN A 503 -10.54 -37.49 11.57
CA ASN A 503 -9.40 -38.41 11.43
C ASN A 503 -8.08 -37.64 11.37
N VAL A 504 -7.99 -36.64 10.49
CA VAL A 504 -6.78 -35.82 10.34
C VAL A 504 -6.48 -35.02 11.62
N LEU A 505 -7.50 -34.52 12.32
CA LEU A 505 -7.28 -33.86 13.62
C LEU A 505 -6.72 -34.83 14.68
N ASN A 506 -7.19 -36.08 14.71
CA ASN A 506 -6.70 -37.08 15.65
C ASN A 506 -5.26 -37.49 15.35
N GLU A 507 -4.88 -37.58 14.07
CA GLU A 507 -3.49 -37.77 13.65
C GLU A 507 -2.61 -36.60 14.11
N ILE A 508 -3.01 -35.36 13.81
CA ILE A 508 -2.29 -34.15 14.20
C ILE A 508 -2.08 -34.06 15.73
N LYS A 509 -3.08 -34.46 16.54
CA LYS A 509 -2.93 -34.53 18.01
C LYS A 509 -1.80 -35.48 18.44
N GLY A 510 -1.50 -36.50 17.65
CA GLY A 510 -0.37 -37.40 17.88
C GLY A 510 0.99 -36.75 17.60
N TYR A 511 1.02 -35.65 16.83
CA TYR A 511 2.25 -34.99 16.39
C TYR A 511 2.52 -33.65 17.09
N VAL A 512 1.49 -32.94 17.55
CA VAL A 512 1.61 -31.60 18.16
C VAL A 512 1.06 -31.59 19.59
N PRO A 513 1.83 -31.13 20.60
CA PRO A 513 1.40 -31.11 21.99
C PRO A 513 0.17 -30.22 22.26
N HIS A 514 0.10 -29.07 21.57
CA HIS A 514 -0.96 -28.08 21.76
C HIS A 514 -1.72 -27.84 20.45
N LEU A 515 -2.75 -28.65 20.20
CA LEU A 515 -3.72 -28.42 19.13
C LEU A 515 -4.90 -27.58 19.65
N LEU A 516 -5.02 -26.35 19.16
CA LEU A 516 -6.16 -25.46 19.44
C LEU A 516 -7.10 -25.47 18.23
N TRP A 517 -8.36 -25.83 18.42
CA TRP A 517 -9.36 -25.81 17.37
C TRP A 517 -10.67 -25.25 17.89
N ASP A 518 -11.30 -24.35 17.13
CA ASP A 518 -12.55 -23.68 17.50
C ASP A 518 -13.82 -24.52 17.25
N HIS A 519 -13.67 -25.80 16.90
CA HIS A 519 -14.74 -26.75 16.57
C HIS A 519 -15.62 -26.34 15.38
N ARG A 520 -15.21 -25.35 14.58
CA ARG A 520 -15.93 -24.95 13.37
C ARG A 520 -15.46 -25.75 12.16
N GLY A 521 -16.33 -25.82 11.15
CA GLY A 521 -15.99 -26.42 9.86
C GLY A 521 -15.83 -27.93 9.85
N LEU A 522 -16.26 -28.62 10.91
CA LEU A 522 -16.25 -30.08 10.98
C LEU A 522 -17.16 -30.65 9.88
N LEU A 523 -16.58 -31.48 9.01
CA LEU A 523 -17.36 -32.26 8.07
C LEU A 523 -18.06 -33.38 8.81
N ARG A 524 -19.37 -33.50 8.61
CA ARG A 524 -20.07 -34.72 8.94
C ARG A 524 -19.47 -35.84 8.09
N GLU A 525 -19.16 -36.96 8.73
CA GLU A 525 -18.69 -38.17 8.06
C GLU A 525 -19.79 -38.65 7.12
N ASP A 526 -19.75 -38.21 5.87
CA ASP A 526 -20.54 -38.78 4.80
C ASP A 526 -19.72 -39.94 4.20
N PRO A 527 -20.21 -41.19 4.27
CA PRO A 527 -19.55 -42.33 3.63
C PRO A 527 -19.26 -42.11 2.13
N ALA A 528 -20.05 -41.26 1.46
CA ALA A 528 -19.80 -40.88 0.06
C ALA A 528 -18.60 -39.93 -0.10
N LEU A 529 -18.30 -39.10 0.90
CA LEU A 529 -17.10 -38.25 0.92
C LEU A 529 -15.84 -39.03 1.33
N GLN A 530 -15.99 -40.19 1.98
CA GLN A 530 -14.87 -41.08 2.30
C GLN A 530 -14.33 -41.82 1.06
N THR A 531 -15.17 -42.07 0.05
CA THR A 531 -14.76 -42.69 -1.21
C THR A 531 -14.21 -41.68 -2.23
N GLY A 532 -14.66 -40.42 -2.17
CA GLY A 532 -14.09 -39.30 -2.92
C GLY A 532 -12.82 -38.73 -2.28
N ARG A 533 -11.67 -39.37 -2.53
CA ARG A 533 -10.33 -39.00 -1.98
C ARG A 533 -9.71 -37.70 -2.53
N TYR A 534 -10.48 -36.84 -3.21
CA TYR A 534 -9.91 -35.70 -3.90
C TYR A 534 -10.03 -34.43 -3.06
N ALA A 535 -9.04 -33.55 -3.17
CA ALA A 535 -9.18 -32.17 -2.74
C ALA A 535 -10.35 -31.51 -3.48
N VAL A 536 -11.08 -30.66 -2.77
CA VAL A 536 -12.18 -29.88 -3.34
C VAL A 536 -11.61 -28.53 -3.76
N TYR A 537 -11.47 -28.35 -5.06
CA TYR A 537 -11.11 -27.04 -5.62
C TYR A 537 -12.28 -26.08 -5.53
N ARG A 538 -12.03 -24.76 -5.61
CA ARG A 538 -13.09 -23.73 -5.52
C ARG A 538 -14.28 -24.16 -6.40
N SER A 539 -15.50 -24.04 -5.88
CA SER A 539 -16.77 -24.63 -6.36
C SER A 539 -17.25 -24.22 -7.77
N HIS A 540 -16.35 -23.68 -8.59
CA HIS A 540 -16.62 -23.11 -9.91
C HIS A 540 -15.67 -23.74 -10.91
N TRP A 541 -15.68 -25.07 -11.02
CA TRP A 541 -14.99 -25.76 -12.09
C TRP A 541 -16.03 -26.33 -13.07
N PRO A 542 -15.86 -26.16 -14.39
CA PRO A 542 -16.92 -26.43 -15.35
C PRO A 542 -17.07 -27.94 -15.54
N SER A 543 -18.29 -28.38 -15.82
CA SER A 543 -18.59 -29.75 -16.27
C SER A 543 -17.87 -30.13 -17.57
N ASN A 544 -17.36 -29.14 -18.31
CA ASN A 544 -16.58 -29.29 -19.56
C ASN A 544 -15.13 -28.79 -19.44
N ALA A 545 -14.54 -28.81 -18.24
CA ALA A 545 -13.11 -28.46 -18.08
C ALA A 545 -12.24 -29.38 -18.96
N PRO A 546 -11.09 -28.92 -19.48
CA PRO A 546 -10.06 -29.87 -19.88
C PRO A 546 -9.84 -30.86 -18.74
N PRO A 547 -9.62 -32.15 -19.04
CA PRO A 547 -9.54 -33.19 -18.02
C PRO A 547 -8.47 -32.79 -17.01
N GLN A 548 -8.92 -32.65 -15.77
CA GLN A 548 -8.13 -32.21 -14.64
C GLN A 548 -7.05 -33.26 -14.42
N ARG A 549 -5.79 -32.80 -14.36
CA ARG A 549 -4.69 -33.69 -14.10
C ARG A 549 -4.44 -33.71 -12.62
N HIS A 550 -5.00 -34.76 -12.04
CA HIS A 550 -4.95 -35.10 -10.65
C HIS A 550 -3.63 -35.80 -10.35
N TYR A 551 -2.70 -35.06 -9.74
CA TYR A 551 -1.47 -35.64 -9.25
C TYR A 551 -1.73 -36.12 -7.83
N PHE A 552 -1.93 -37.42 -7.63
CA PHE A 552 -2.07 -38.08 -6.32
C PHE A 552 -0.76 -38.02 -5.51
N ARG A 553 -0.10 -36.86 -5.43
CA ARG A 553 1.28 -36.70 -4.98
C ARG A 553 1.46 -37.20 -3.57
N LEU A 554 0.57 -36.85 -2.65
CA LEU A 554 0.72 -37.26 -1.26
C LEU A 554 0.61 -38.76 -1.14
N ARG A 555 -0.37 -39.37 -1.83
CA ARG A 555 -0.52 -40.82 -1.85
C ARG A 555 0.71 -41.51 -2.45
N THR A 556 1.16 -41.08 -3.61
CA THR A 556 2.37 -41.62 -4.26
C THR A 556 3.60 -41.46 -3.37
N LEU A 557 3.72 -40.33 -2.67
CA LEU A 557 4.81 -40.08 -1.73
C LEU A 557 4.73 -41.05 -0.55
N MET A 558 3.57 -41.19 0.08
CA MET A 558 3.34 -42.10 1.22
C MET A 558 3.49 -43.59 0.85
N GLU A 559 3.17 -43.99 -0.37
CA GLU A 559 3.31 -45.36 -0.87
C GLU A 559 4.76 -45.68 -1.32
N SER A 560 5.66 -44.70 -1.38
CA SER A 560 7.04 -44.88 -1.83
C SER A 560 8.04 -45.21 -0.71
N ASP A 561 7.58 -45.23 0.55
CA ASP A 561 8.32 -45.74 1.72
C ASP A 561 8.06 -47.25 1.89
#